data_AF-A0A3D1QBT8-F1
#
_entry.id   AF-A0A3D1QBT8-F1
#
_cell.length_a   1.000
_cell.length_b   1.000
_cell.length_c   1.000
_cell.angle_alpha   90.00
_cell.angle_beta   90.00
_cell.angle_gamma   90.00
#
_symmetry.space_group_name_H-M   'P 1'
#
loop_
_entity.id
_entity.type
_entity.pdbx_description
1 polymer ?
#
loop_
_entity_poly.entity_id
_entity_poly.type
_entity_poly.pdbx_seq_one_letter_code
_entity_poly.pdbx_strand_id
1 'polypeptide(L)'
;METKLARIAEIAKQRPKEEFTSLYHLMNPMMLKECHCQLAGNKSAGIDGVTKREYSADLDSNIEGLVQRLRTHSYKPKPAKRTYIPKAGGKEMRPLGIPAHEDKIVQMGLSKILTAIYEQDFLPVSYGFRPGRGCHDALRELNKTIVEGKINYVVDADIKGFFNNINHEWMNKFVALRIISASLSLFIGFNK
;
A
#
# COMPACT_ATOMS: atom_id res chain seq x y z
N MET A 1 21.70 11.61 7.09
CA MET A 1 21.73 10.13 7.13
C MET A 1 20.66 9.65 6.15
N GLU A 2 21.06 9.16 4.98
CA GLU A 2 20.13 8.73 3.93
C GLU A 2 19.37 7.46 4.41
N THR A 3 18.05 7.50 4.40
CA THR A 3 17.25 6.35 4.84
C THR A 3 17.41 5.20 3.84
N LYS A 4 17.35 3.94 4.29
CA LYS A 4 17.44 2.76 3.38
C LYS A 4 16.45 2.86 2.21
N LEU A 5 15.28 3.46 2.43
CA LEU A 5 14.27 3.68 1.39
C LEU A 5 14.70 4.71 0.34
N ALA A 6 15.40 5.79 0.72
CA ALA A 6 15.93 6.77 -0.22
C ALA A 6 16.96 6.12 -1.17
N ARG A 7 17.84 5.28 -0.61
CA ARG A 7 18.79 4.50 -1.42
C ARG A 7 18.08 3.54 -2.40
N ILE A 8 16.98 2.91 -1.97
CA ILE A 8 16.17 2.06 -2.86
C ILE A 8 15.56 2.87 -4.00
N ALA A 9 15.00 4.04 -3.69
CA ALA A 9 14.43 4.92 -4.70
C ALA A 9 15.49 5.37 -5.72
N GLU A 10 16.70 5.70 -5.26
CA GLU A 10 17.80 6.09 -6.15
C GLU A 10 18.22 4.93 -7.06
N ILE A 11 18.37 3.71 -6.51
CA ILE A 11 18.66 2.51 -7.32
C ILE A 11 17.53 2.26 -8.32
N ALA A 12 16.27 2.33 -7.89
CA ALA A 12 15.11 2.11 -8.73
C ALA A 12 15.04 3.10 -9.91
N LYS A 13 15.49 4.34 -9.69
CA LYS A 13 15.56 5.39 -10.70
C LYS A 13 16.73 5.19 -11.67
N GLN A 14 17.92 4.86 -11.15
CA GLN A 14 19.13 4.67 -11.96
C GLN A 14 19.10 3.36 -12.75
N ARG A 15 18.40 2.34 -12.24
CA ARG A 15 18.33 0.99 -12.82
C ARG A 15 16.88 0.53 -12.97
N PRO A 16 16.20 0.91 -14.07
CA PRO A 16 14.78 0.61 -14.28
C PRO A 16 14.43 -0.89 -14.40
N LYS A 17 15.42 -1.77 -14.54
CA LYS A 17 15.25 -3.23 -14.62
C LYS A 17 15.80 -3.96 -13.39
N GLU A 18 16.18 -3.23 -12.34
CA GLU A 18 16.66 -3.85 -11.10
C GLU A 18 15.51 -4.60 -10.41
N GLU A 19 15.80 -5.84 -10.02
CA GLU A 19 14.88 -6.70 -9.28
C GLU A 19 15.22 -6.70 -7.79
N PHE A 20 14.30 -6.25 -6.95
CA PHE A 20 14.47 -6.17 -5.51
C PHE A 20 14.07 -7.49 -4.83
N THR A 21 14.97 -8.05 -4.03
CA THR A 21 14.82 -9.41 -3.47
C THR A 21 14.42 -9.44 -1.98
N SER A 22 14.70 -8.36 -1.25
CA SER A 22 14.88 -8.42 0.20
C SER A 22 13.88 -7.54 0.97
N LEU A 23 12.58 -7.60 0.62
CA LEU A 23 11.56 -6.74 1.25
C LEU A 23 11.45 -6.98 2.77
N TYR A 24 11.51 -8.24 3.19
CA TYR A 24 11.44 -8.62 4.61
C TYR A 24 12.56 -8.00 5.46
N HIS A 25 13.77 -7.87 4.91
CA HIS A 25 14.91 -7.30 5.64
C HIS A 25 14.80 -5.78 5.82
N LEU A 26 14.01 -5.12 4.98
CA LEU A 26 13.72 -3.70 5.10
C LEU A 26 12.72 -3.42 6.24
N MET A 27 11.80 -4.36 6.49
CA MET A 27 10.84 -4.35 7.61
C MET A 27 11.50 -4.66 8.95
N ASN A 28 12.38 -3.76 9.41
CA ASN A 28 13.08 -3.86 10.69
C ASN A 28 12.24 -3.26 11.84
N PRO A 29 12.60 -3.50 13.12
CA PRO A 29 11.82 -3.02 14.26
C PRO A 29 11.59 -1.51 14.27
N MET A 30 12.59 -0.72 13.89
CA MET A 30 12.49 0.75 13.84
C MET A 30 11.44 1.19 12.81
N MET A 31 11.47 0.60 11.61
CA MET A 31 10.50 0.89 10.55
C MET A 31 9.07 0.49 10.95
N LEU A 32 8.89 -0.70 11.55
CA LEU A 32 7.55 -1.16 11.96
C LEU A 32 7.00 -0.38 13.15
N LYS A 33 7.86 0.07 14.08
CA LYS A 33 7.48 1.03 15.14
C LYS A 33 7.04 2.37 14.55
N GLU A 34 7.76 2.89 13.56
CA GLU A 34 7.36 4.12 12.86
C GLU A 34 5.99 3.97 12.19
N CYS A 35 5.76 2.84 11.51
CA CYS A 35 4.47 2.51 10.90
C CYS A 35 3.36 2.43 11.97
N HIS A 36 3.62 1.77 13.10
CA HIS A 36 2.69 1.74 14.23
C HIS A 36 2.32 3.15 14.71
N CYS A 37 3.32 4.03 14.87
CA CYS A 37 3.11 5.42 15.29
C CYS A 37 2.23 6.20 14.29
N GLN A 38 2.47 6.03 12.99
CA GLN A 38 1.72 6.70 11.91
C GLN A 38 0.28 6.20 11.74
N LEU A 39 -0.04 4.98 12.15
CA LEU A 39 -1.41 4.49 12.11
C LEU A 39 -2.32 5.32 13.03
N ALA A 40 -3.45 5.78 12.51
CA ALA A 40 -4.43 6.53 13.29
C ALA A 40 -5.00 5.66 14.44
N GLY A 41 -5.02 6.23 15.66
CA GLY A 41 -5.42 5.49 16.87
C GLY A 41 -6.93 5.24 17.02
N ASN A 42 -7.77 5.93 16.24
CA ASN A 42 -9.23 5.80 16.27
C ASN A 42 -9.79 4.80 15.26
N LYS A 43 -8.94 3.99 14.61
CA LYS A 43 -9.38 2.99 13.64
C LYS A 43 -9.94 1.76 14.36
N SER A 44 -11.04 1.23 13.83
CA SER A 44 -11.64 -0.01 14.32
C SER A 44 -10.65 -1.18 14.32
N ALA A 45 -10.75 -2.02 15.34
CA ALA A 45 -9.98 -3.26 15.43
C ALA A 45 -10.39 -4.25 14.34
N GLY A 46 -9.44 -5.11 13.95
CA GLY A 46 -9.66 -6.19 13.00
C GLY A 46 -10.45 -7.35 13.61
N ILE A 47 -10.34 -8.52 12.98
CA ILE A 47 -11.05 -9.73 13.43
C ILE A 47 -10.58 -10.24 14.80
N ASP A 48 -9.35 -9.93 15.17
CA ASP A 48 -8.74 -10.32 16.44
C ASP A 48 -9.05 -9.37 17.60
N GLY A 49 -9.77 -8.28 17.35
CA GLY A 49 -10.18 -7.33 18.39
C GLY A 49 -9.07 -6.45 18.94
N VAL A 50 -7.79 -6.69 18.58
CA VAL A 50 -6.65 -5.96 19.10
C VAL A 50 -6.64 -4.52 18.58
N THR A 51 -6.73 -3.57 19.51
CA THR A 51 -6.65 -2.13 19.24
C THR A 51 -5.21 -1.63 19.20
N LYS A 52 -5.00 -0.44 18.63
CA LYS A 52 -3.67 0.21 18.69
C LYS A 52 -3.19 0.36 20.13
N ARG A 53 -4.07 0.76 21.05
CA ARG A 53 -3.74 0.99 22.47
C ARG A 53 -3.30 -0.29 23.17
N GLU A 54 -4.01 -1.39 22.98
CA GLU A 54 -3.63 -2.69 23.54
C GLU A 54 -2.30 -3.17 22.95
N TYR A 55 -2.12 -3.03 21.64
CA TYR A 55 -0.86 -3.38 20.98
C TYR A 55 0.32 -2.53 21.48
N SER A 56 0.08 -1.25 21.80
CA SER A 56 1.09 -0.34 22.35
C SER A 56 1.52 -0.68 23.78
N ALA A 57 0.76 -1.50 24.53
CA ALA A 57 1.07 -1.82 25.92
C ALA A 57 2.40 -2.59 26.05
N ASP A 58 2.72 -3.42 25.06
CA ASP A 58 4.00 -4.15 24.95
C ASP A 58 4.55 -4.02 23.53
N LEU A 59 4.71 -2.77 23.07
CA LEU A 59 5.04 -2.46 21.68
C LEU A 59 6.36 -3.11 21.23
N ASP A 60 7.38 -3.11 22.09
CA ASP A 60 8.71 -3.59 21.74
C ASP A 60 8.70 -5.11 21.48
N SER A 61 8.19 -5.88 22.42
CA SER A 61 8.02 -7.34 22.31
C SER A 61 7.15 -7.72 21.12
N ASN A 62 6.01 -7.03 20.94
CA ASN A 62 5.09 -7.29 19.82
C ASN A 62 5.78 -7.07 18.46
N ILE A 63 6.53 -5.97 18.32
CA ILE A 63 7.25 -5.67 17.07
C ILE A 63 8.41 -6.64 16.85
N GLU A 64 9.17 -7.00 17.88
CA GLU A 64 10.25 -7.98 17.76
C GLU A 64 9.72 -9.34 17.31
N GLY A 65 8.63 -9.81 17.93
CA GLY A 65 7.93 -11.03 17.53
C GLY A 65 7.44 -10.97 16.08
N LEU A 66 6.86 -9.84 15.66
CA LEU A 66 6.40 -9.63 14.28
C LEU A 66 7.56 -9.68 13.28
N VAL A 67 8.68 -8.99 13.56
CA VAL A 67 9.88 -9.01 12.71
C VAL A 67 10.43 -10.43 12.60
N GLN A 68 10.46 -11.19 13.70
CA GLN A 68 10.93 -12.57 13.67
C GLN A 68 10.03 -13.46 12.80
N ARG A 69 8.70 -13.29 12.89
CA ARG A 69 7.75 -14.01 12.03
C ARG A 69 7.91 -13.65 10.54
N LEU A 70 8.15 -12.37 10.24
CA LEU A 70 8.42 -11.91 8.88
C LEU A 70 9.72 -12.51 8.32
N ARG A 71 10.82 -12.49 9.10
CA ARG A 71 12.12 -13.05 8.69
C ARG A 71 12.08 -14.56 8.46
N THR A 72 11.34 -15.27 9.30
CA THR A 72 11.18 -16.73 9.21
C THR A 72 10.11 -17.15 8.21
N HIS A 73 9.49 -16.21 7.48
CA HIS A 73 8.37 -16.46 6.55
C HIS A 73 7.19 -17.20 7.21
N SER A 74 7.03 -17.08 8.53
CA SER A 74 5.95 -17.69 9.31
C SER A 74 4.78 -16.73 9.56
N TYR A 75 4.95 -15.44 9.24
CA TYR A 75 3.87 -14.46 9.28
C TYR A 75 2.77 -14.81 8.26
N LYS A 76 1.52 -14.88 8.74
CA LYS A 76 0.32 -15.09 7.92
C LYS A 76 -0.68 -14.00 8.25
N PRO A 77 -1.11 -13.18 7.27
CA PRO A 77 -2.15 -12.18 7.47
C PRO A 77 -3.44 -12.82 7.99
N LYS A 78 -4.19 -12.09 8.80
CA LYS A 78 -5.52 -12.51 9.26
C LYS A 78 -6.58 -12.08 8.24
N PRO A 79 -7.70 -12.81 8.12
CA PRO A 79 -8.80 -12.38 7.26
C PRO A 79 -9.33 -11.02 7.71
N ALA A 80 -9.60 -10.14 6.75
CA ALA A 80 -10.13 -8.81 7.04
C ALA A 80 -11.55 -8.90 7.60
N LYS A 81 -11.83 -8.18 8.69
CA LYS A 81 -13.18 -8.08 9.27
C LYS A 81 -14.08 -7.27 8.33
N ARG A 82 -15.14 -7.89 7.83
CA ARG A 82 -16.08 -7.22 6.91
C ARG A 82 -17.06 -6.35 7.68
N THR A 83 -17.18 -5.10 7.27
CA THR A 83 -18.15 -4.12 7.78
C THR A 83 -18.81 -3.40 6.63
N TYR A 84 -19.95 -2.76 6.87
CA TYR A 84 -20.73 -2.09 5.83
C TYR A 84 -20.95 -0.64 6.25
N ILE A 85 -20.58 0.30 5.37
CA ILE A 85 -20.87 1.72 5.55
C ILE A 85 -21.80 2.23 4.45
N PRO A 86 -22.74 3.14 4.74
CA PRO A 86 -23.57 3.74 3.71
C PRO A 86 -22.73 4.50 2.68
N LYS A 87 -23.09 4.41 1.40
CA LYS A 87 -22.59 5.36 0.40
C LYS A 87 -23.17 6.76 0.68
N ALA A 88 -22.43 7.81 0.37
CA ALA A 88 -22.96 9.17 0.42
C ALA A 88 -24.18 9.28 -0.52
N GLY A 89 -25.34 9.63 0.04
CA GLY A 89 -26.57 9.93 -0.73
C GLY A 89 -27.39 8.74 -1.24
N GLY A 90 -27.19 7.50 -0.77
CA GLY A 90 -27.92 6.33 -1.29
C GLY A 90 -28.21 5.22 -0.28
N LYS A 91 -29.05 4.25 -0.70
CA LYS A 91 -29.39 3.03 0.09
C LYS A 91 -28.34 1.92 0.01
N GLU A 92 -27.39 2.03 -0.91
CA GLU A 92 -26.35 1.01 -1.11
C GLU A 92 -25.24 1.10 -0.04
N MET A 93 -24.85 -0.07 0.48
CA MET A 93 -23.77 -0.19 1.45
C MET A 93 -22.44 -0.53 0.75
N ARG A 94 -21.37 0.17 1.11
CA ARG A 94 -20.00 -0.16 0.70
C ARG A 94 -19.40 -1.17 1.70
N PRO A 95 -19.00 -2.37 1.25
CA PRO A 95 -18.24 -3.28 2.09
C PRO A 95 -16.85 -2.70 2.35
N LEU A 96 -16.40 -2.76 3.61
CA LEU A 96 -15.05 -2.44 4.04
C LEU A 96 -14.43 -3.68 4.68
N GLY A 97 -13.21 -4.02 4.27
CA GLY A 97 -12.36 -4.96 4.99
C GLY A 97 -11.50 -4.21 5.99
N ILE A 98 -11.59 -4.55 7.27
CA ILE A 98 -10.76 -4.00 8.34
C ILE A 98 -9.69 -5.04 8.70
N PRO A 99 -8.42 -4.84 8.32
CA PRO A 99 -7.35 -5.77 8.68
C PRO A 99 -7.05 -5.78 10.18
N ALA A 100 -6.36 -6.83 10.66
CA ALA A 100 -5.81 -6.83 12.01
C ALA A 100 -4.77 -5.72 12.21
N HIS A 101 -4.45 -5.38 13.46
CA HIS A 101 -3.53 -4.27 13.72
C HIS A 101 -2.12 -4.54 13.20
N GLU A 102 -1.59 -5.74 13.41
CA GLU A 102 -0.29 -6.16 12.82
C GLU A 102 -0.31 -6.08 11.29
N ASP A 103 -1.41 -6.52 10.67
CA ASP A 103 -1.58 -6.49 9.22
C ASP A 103 -1.53 -5.05 8.69
N LYS A 104 -2.12 -4.09 9.39
CA LYS A 104 -2.02 -2.66 9.04
C LYS A 104 -0.58 -2.15 9.12
N ILE A 105 0.19 -2.58 10.13
CA ILE A 105 1.60 -2.21 10.30
C ILE A 105 2.42 -2.76 9.12
N VAL A 106 2.25 -4.05 8.80
CA VAL A 106 2.96 -4.70 7.70
C VAL A 106 2.56 -4.10 6.35
N GLN A 107 1.27 -3.87 6.09
CA GLN A 107 0.79 -3.23 4.86
C GLN A 107 1.36 -1.82 4.68
N MET A 108 1.42 -1.03 5.76
CA MET A 108 2.01 0.31 5.71
C MET A 108 3.51 0.26 5.41
N GLY A 109 4.24 -0.64 6.07
CA GLY A 109 5.66 -0.85 5.80
C GLY A 109 5.91 -1.29 4.35
N LEU A 110 5.10 -2.23 3.86
CA LEU A 110 5.17 -2.72 2.49
C LEU A 110 4.88 -1.60 1.49
N SER A 111 3.83 -0.81 1.74
CA SER A 111 3.48 0.35 0.93
C SER A 111 4.63 1.35 0.83
N LYS A 112 5.32 1.67 1.94
CA LYS A 112 6.49 2.57 1.90
C LYS A 112 7.62 2.03 0.99
N ILE A 113 7.89 0.73 1.06
CA ILE A 113 8.93 0.10 0.23
C ILE A 113 8.51 0.11 -1.25
N LEU A 114 7.26 -0.27 -1.53
CA LEU A 114 6.72 -0.27 -2.88
C LEU A 114 6.68 1.12 -3.49
N THR A 115 6.29 2.13 -2.72
CA THR A 115 6.32 3.52 -3.17
C THR A 115 7.75 3.95 -3.51
N ALA A 116 8.75 3.59 -2.70
CA ALA A 116 10.15 3.92 -3.01
C ALA A 116 10.59 3.31 -4.36
N ILE A 117 10.13 2.11 -4.70
CA ILE A 117 10.46 1.42 -5.95
C ILE A 117 9.66 2.01 -7.13
N TYR A 118 8.33 1.97 -7.06
CA TYR A 118 7.44 2.22 -8.20
C TYR A 118 7.15 3.69 -8.47
N GLU A 119 7.40 4.60 -7.52
CA GLU A 119 7.21 6.04 -7.79
C GLU A 119 8.12 6.53 -8.92
N GLN A 120 9.22 5.84 -9.19
CA GLN A 120 10.15 6.13 -10.29
C GLN A 120 9.60 5.69 -11.66
N ASP A 121 8.60 4.80 -11.67
CA ASP A 121 8.05 4.20 -12.89
C ASP A 121 6.70 4.83 -13.29
N PHE A 122 5.99 5.46 -12.35
CA PHE A 122 4.69 6.04 -12.61
C PHE A 122 4.78 7.22 -13.60
N LEU A 123 3.88 7.19 -14.59
CA LEU A 123 3.76 8.26 -15.57
C LEU A 123 3.46 9.62 -14.91
N PRO A 124 3.94 10.75 -15.47
CA PRO A 124 3.67 12.09 -14.94
C PRO A 124 2.18 12.44 -14.85
N VAL A 125 1.34 11.83 -15.67
CA VAL A 125 -0.12 12.03 -15.74
C VAL A 125 -0.91 11.14 -14.77
N SER A 126 -0.23 10.34 -13.95
CA SER A 126 -0.87 9.56 -12.87
C SER A 126 -0.87 10.38 -11.58
N TYR A 127 -2.03 10.59 -10.97
CA TYR A 127 -2.17 11.44 -9.78
C TYR A 127 -2.75 10.72 -8.55
N GLY A 128 -3.51 9.64 -8.75
CA GLY A 128 -4.19 8.93 -7.67
C GLY A 128 -3.21 8.16 -6.77
N PHE A 129 -3.42 8.25 -5.45
CA PHE A 129 -2.71 7.47 -4.42
C PHE A 129 -1.17 7.61 -4.44
N ARG A 130 -0.65 8.73 -4.93
CA ARG A 130 0.79 9.01 -5.00
C ARG A 130 1.22 10.08 -4.00
N PRO A 131 2.42 9.96 -3.40
CA PRO A 131 2.93 10.98 -2.49
C PRO A 131 3.16 12.30 -3.24
N GLY A 132 2.71 13.41 -2.66
CA GLY A 132 2.90 14.75 -3.23
C GLY A 132 2.09 15.06 -4.48
N ARG A 133 1.11 14.22 -4.85
CA ARG A 133 0.19 14.43 -5.97
C ARG A 133 -1.25 14.26 -5.51
N GLY A 134 -2.16 15.09 -6.02
CA GLY A 134 -3.57 15.02 -5.65
C GLY A 134 -4.55 15.39 -6.76
N CYS A 135 -5.84 15.36 -6.42
CA CYS A 135 -6.93 15.67 -7.35
C CYS A 135 -6.81 17.08 -7.95
N HIS A 136 -6.32 18.05 -7.17
CA HIS A 136 -6.13 19.41 -7.66
C HIS A 136 -5.02 19.54 -8.71
N ASP A 137 -3.97 18.72 -8.63
CA ASP A 137 -2.92 18.69 -9.66
C ASP A 137 -3.46 18.09 -10.96
N ALA A 138 -4.27 17.03 -10.86
CA ALA A 138 -4.95 16.44 -12.02
C ALA A 138 -5.90 17.43 -12.71
N LEU A 139 -6.70 18.17 -11.93
CA LEU A 139 -7.58 19.21 -12.45
C LEU A 139 -6.82 20.36 -13.11
N ARG A 140 -5.68 20.76 -12.52
CA ARG A 140 -4.81 21.80 -13.10
C ARG A 140 -4.26 21.35 -14.46
N GLU A 141 -3.74 20.14 -14.55
CA GLU A 141 -3.19 19.60 -15.81
C GLU A 141 -4.28 19.43 -16.88
N LEU A 142 -5.46 18.93 -16.48
CA LEU A 142 -6.61 18.80 -17.37
C LEU A 142 -7.03 20.15 -17.94
N ASN A 143 -7.17 21.16 -17.07
CA ASN A 143 -7.54 22.52 -17.49
C ASN A 143 -6.52 23.10 -18.47
N LYS A 144 -5.22 22.98 -18.14
CA LYS A 144 -4.13 23.41 -19.02
C LYS A 144 -4.20 22.72 -20.39
N THR A 145 -4.36 21.40 -20.39
CA THR A 145 -4.43 20.58 -21.62
C THR A 145 -5.61 20.97 -22.50
N ILE A 146 -6.78 21.22 -21.91
CA ILE A 146 -7.97 21.64 -22.65
C ILE A 146 -7.78 23.03 -23.26
N VAL A 147 -7.33 24.00 -22.45
CA VAL A 147 -7.21 25.39 -22.86
C VAL A 147 -6.09 25.60 -23.89
N GLU A 148 -4.88 25.09 -23.62
CA GLU A 148 -3.73 25.27 -24.49
C GLU A 148 -3.81 24.37 -25.74
N GLY A 149 -4.29 23.14 -25.58
CA GLY A 149 -4.42 22.16 -26.66
C GLY A 149 -5.63 22.36 -27.56
N LYS A 150 -6.54 23.30 -27.22
CA LYS A 150 -7.83 23.53 -27.92
C LYS A 150 -8.64 22.23 -28.08
N ILE A 151 -8.61 21.39 -27.05
CA ILE A 151 -9.31 20.10 -27.03
C ILE A 151 -10.79 20.36 -26.77
N ASN A 152 -11.66 19.92 -27.67
CA ASN A 152 -13.11 20.13 -27.56
C ASN A 152 -13.88 18.90 -27.05
N TYR A 153 -13.21 17.75 -26.93
CA TYR A 153 -13.82 16.49 -26.54
C TYR A 153 -13.01 15.81 -25.46
N VAL A 154 -13.69 15.33 -24.42
CA VAL A 154 -13.10 14.57 -23.32
C VAL A 154 -13.76 13.19 -23.30
N VAL A 155 -12.94 12.15 -23.29
CA VAL A 155 -13.42 10.77 -23.08
C VAL A 155 -13.31 10.46 -21.61
N ASP A 156 -14.46 10.35 -20.94
CA ASP A 156 -14.54 9.92 -19.55
C ASP A 156 -14.72 8.39 -19.49
N ALA A 157 -13.89 7.73 -18.70
CA ALA A 157 -13.86 6.28 -18.58
C ALA A 157 -13.56 5.85 -17.14
N ASP A 158 -14.35 4.91 -16.63
CA ASP A 158 -14.21 4.35 -15.28
C ASP A 158 -14.23 2.81 -15.30
N ILE A 159 -13.51 2.19 -14.36
CA ILE A 159 -13.46 0.73 -14.20
C ILE A 159 -14.42 0.32 -13.10
N LYS A 160 -15.54 -0.32 -13.50
CA LYS A 160 -16.56 -0.82 -12.57
C LYS A 160 -15.95 -1.80 -11.57
N GLY A 161 -15.99 -1.42 -10.29
CA GLY A 161 -15.62 -2.29 -9.18
C GLY A 161 -14.17 -2.74 -9.24
N PHE A 162 -13.24 -1.87 -9.66
CA PHE A 162 -11.81 -2.15 -9.83
C PHE A 162 -11.26 -3.16 -8.80
N PHE A 163 -11.26 -2.83 -7.51
CA PHE A 163 -10.68 -3.69 -6.45
C PHE A 163 -11.36 -5.06 -6.28
N ASN A 164 -12.63 -5.21 -6.68
CA ASN A 164 -13.32 -6.50 -6.61
C ASN A 164 -13.02 -7.39 -7.83
N ASN A 165 -12.56 -6.79 -8.93
CA ASN A 165 -12.41 -7.44 -10.24
C ASN A 165 -10.94 -7.51 -10.70
N ILE A 166 -9.97 -7.11 -9.87
CA ILE A 166 -8.54 -7.24 -10.19
C ILE A 166 -8.18 -8.72 -10.32
N ASN A 167 -7.59 -9.07 -11.45
CA ASN A 167 -7.02 -10.40 -11.63
C ASN A 167 -5.69 -10.49 -10.86
N HIS A 168 -5.67 -11.31 -9.80
CA HIS A 168 -4.50 -11.48 -8.93
C HIS A 168 -3.29 -12.11 -9.64
N GLU A 169 -3.51 -12.95 -10.66
CA GLU A 169 -2.41 -13.53 -11.43
C GLU A 169 -1.67 -12.43 -12.20
N TRP A 170 -2.39 -11.57 -12.90
CA TRP A 170 -1.81 -10.44 -13.63
C TRP A 170 -1.16 -9.42 -12.68
N MET A 171 -1.82 -9.10 -11.57
CA MET A 171 -1.24 -8.21 -10.56
C MET A 171 0.11 -8.75 -10.06
N ASN A 172 0.19 -10.05 -9.73
CA ASN A 172 1.43 -10.67 -9.28
C ASN A 172 2.51 -10.64 -10.37
N LYS A 173 2.15 -10.84 -11.66
CA LYS A 173 3.10 -10.70 -12.78
C LYS A 173 3.66 -9.28 -12.88
N PHE A 174 2.84 -8.24 -12.71
CA PHE A 174 3.32 -6.85 -12.74
C PHE A 174 4.19 -6.50 -11.53
N VAL A 175 3.84 -7.00 -10.34
CA VAL A 175 4.68 -6.82 -9.15
C VAL A 175 6.03 -7.54 -9.33
N ALA A 176 6.01 -8.71 -9.96
CA ALA A 176 7.21 -9.51 -10.21
C ALA A 176 8.23 -8.83 -11.14
N LEU A 177 7.81 -7.83 -11.94
CA LEU A 177 8.73 -7.08 -12.82
C LEU A 177 9.83 -6.31 -12.07
N ARG A 178 9.57 -5.94 -10.80
CA ARG A 178 10.55 -5.23 -9.96
C ARG A 178 10.90 -5.99 -8.69
N ILE A 179 10.21 -7.07 -8.36
CA ILE A 179 10.31 -7.73 -7.05
C ILE A 179 10.36 -9.25 -7.21
N ILE A 180 11.41 -9.90 -6.68
CA ILE A 180 11.58 -11.35 -6.82
C ILE A 180 10.61 -12.14 -5.93
N SER A 181 10.16 -13.28 -6.49
CA SER A 181 9.08 -14.16 -6.04
C SER A 181 9.06 -14.57 -4.56
N ALA A 182 10.21 -14.71 -3.88
CA ALA A 182 10.23 -15.09 -2.47
C ALA A 182 9.50 -14.08 -1.55
N SER A 183 9.43 -12.80 -1.96
CA SER A 183 8.69 -11.75 -1.25
C SER A 183 7.21 -11.63 -1.67
N LEU A 184 6.75 -12.36 -2.69
CA LEU A 184 5.37 -12.30 -3.18
C LEU A 184 4.35 -13.02 -2.27
N SER A 185 4.81 -13.92 -1.39
CA SER A 185 3.93 -14.63 -0.44
C SER A 185 3.20 -13.70 0.53
N LEU A 186 3.83 -12.59 0.92
CA LEU A 186 3.20 -11.48 1.67
C LEU A 186 1.98 -10.93 0.93
N PHE A 187 2.08 -10.74 -0.39
CA PHE A 187 1.01 -10.19 -1.21
C PHE A 187 -0.14 -11.20 -1.33
N ILE A 188 0.16 -12.47 -1.57
CA ILE A 188 -0.87 -13.51 -1.72
C ILE A 188 -1.70 -13.66 -0.43
N GLY A 189 -1.08 -13.49 0.74
CA GLY A 189 -1.79 -13.55 2.03
C GLY A 189 -2.79 -12.41 2.26
N PHE A 190 -2.56 -11.22 1.71
CA PHE A 190 -3.50 -10.09 1.81
C PHE A 190 -4.64 -10.13 0.77
N ASN A 191 -4.53 -11.00 -0.24
CA ASN A 191 -5.47 -11.13 -1.34
C ASN A 191 -6.44 -12.32 -1.19
N LYS A 192 -6.40 -13.03 -0.06
CA LYS A 192 -7.36 -14.08 0.31
C LYS A 192 -8.35 -13.54 1.34
#